data_AF-A0A950CSM4-F1
#
_entry.id   AF-A0A950CSM4-F1
#
_cell.length_a   1.000
_cell.length_b   1.000
_cell.length_c   1.000
_cell.angle_alpha   90.00
_cell.angle_beta   90.00
_cell.angle_gamma   90.00
#
_symmetry.space_group_name_H-M   'P 1'
#
loop_
_entity.id
_entity.type
_entity.pdbx_description
1 polymer ?
#
loop_
_entity_poly.entity_id
_entity_poly.type
_entity_poly.pdbx_seq_one_letter_code
_entity_poly.pdbx_strand_id
1 'polypeptide(L)' 'MREAISRAELGDDVYGEDPTVNQLERIAASMMGKEAAMLVPSGTMGNLAAMLTYCARGTKAFLGSQAHTYVYEAG' A
#
# COMPACT_ATOMS: atom_id res chain seq x y z
N MET A 1 -5.95 -4.48 20.03
CA MET A 1 -5.99 -3.55 18.87
C MET A 1 -6.31 -2.12 19.28
N ARG A 2 -7.50 -1.83 19.84
CA ARG A 2 -7.88 -0.46 20.22
C ARG A 2 -6.88 0.24 21.16
N GLU A 3 -6.39 -0.46 22.18
CA GLU A 3 -5.37 0.09 23.09
C GLU A 3 -4.03 0.38 22.38
N ALA A 4 -3.61 -0.51 21.47
CA ALA A 4 -2.40 -0.31 20.68
C ALA A 4 -2.51 0.93 19.77
N ILE A 5 -3.67 1.10 19.11
CA ILE A 5 -3.95 2.30 18.30
C ILE A 5 -3.88 3.55 19.18
N SER A 6 -4.50 3.54 20.36
CA SER A 6 -4.52 4.71 21.25
C SER A 6 -3.17 5.07 21.86
N ARG A 7 -2.17 4.17 21.79
CA ARG A 7 -0.84 4.34 22.39
C ARG A 7 0.26 4.43 21.33
N ALA A 8 -0.07 4.35 20.05
CA ALA A 8 0.91 4.42 18.97
C ALA A 8 1.57 5.80 18.93
N GLU A 9 2.88 5.83 18.77
CA GLU A 9 3.61 7.08 18.51
C GLU A 9 3.32 7.51 17.08
N LEU A 10 2.93 8.77 16.89
CA LEU A 10 2.56 9.34 15.59
C LEU A 10 3.56 10.41 15.17
N GLY A 11 3.67 10.64 13.87
CA GLY A 11 4.46 11.71 13.28
C GLY A 11 3.87 12.17 11.95
N ASP A 12 4.61 12.99 11.21
CA ASP A 12 4.22 13.39 9.86
C ASP A 12 4.77 12.39 8.84
N ASP A 13 3.88 11.56 8.30
CA ASP A 13 4.23 10.52 7.32
C ASP A 13 4.73 11.11 5.98
N VAL A 14 4.31 12.31 5.59
CA VAL A 14 4.78 12.96 4.35
C VAL A 14 6.27 13.28 4.43
N TYR A 15 6.77 13.61 5.63
CA TYR A 15 8.20 13.80 5.90
C TYR A 15 8.91 12.51 6.34
N GLY A 16 8.19 11.38 6.44
CA GLY A 16 8.74 10.10 6.90
C GLY A 16 9.03 10.06 8.41
N GLU A 17 8.39 10.92 9.19
CA GLU A 17 8.64 11.08 10.63
C GLU A 17 7.70 10.24 11.50
N ASP A 18 6.72 9.54 10.92
CA ASP A 18 5.83 8.67 11.70
C ASP A 18 6.50 7.33 12.05
N PRO A 19 6.85 7.08 13.33
CA PRO A 19 7.59 5.88 13.71
C PRO A 19 6.76 4.60 13.59
N THR A 20 5.44 4.70 13.75
CA THR A 20 4.52 3.56 13.68
C THR A 20 4.33 3.10 12.24
N VAL A 21 4.14 4.03 11.29
CA VAL A 21 4.06 3.71 9.86
C VAL A 21 5.37 3.12 9.37
N ASN A 22 6.49 3.77 9.67
CA ASN A 22 7.82 3.30 9.33
C ASN A 22 8.11 1.87 9.84
N GLN A 23 7.67 1.55 11.06
CA GLN A 23 7.81 0.21 11.63
C GLN A 23 6.94 -0.81 10.89
N LEU A 24 5.69 -0.47 10.61
CA LEU A 24 4.76 -1.34 9.88
C LEU A 24 5.31 -1.70 8.50
N GLU A 25 5.79 -0.71 7.75
CA GLU A 25 6.34 -0.90 6.40
C GLU A 25 7.61 -1.76 6.43
N ARG A 26 8.53 -1.54 7.38
CA ARG A 26 9.71 -2.41 7.55
C ARG A 26 9.32 -3.86 7.82
N ILE A 27 8.34 -4.09 8.70
CA ILE A 27 7.83 -5.43 9.00
C ILE A 27 7.23 -6.06 7.74
N ALA A 28 6.37 -5.34 7.03
CA ALA A 28 5.73 -5.84 5.81
C ALA A 28 6.75 -6.18 4.71
N ALA A 29 7.73 -5.30 4.48
CA ALA A 29 8.81 -5.53 3.51
C ALA A 29 9.62 -6.79 3.87
N SER A 30 10.01 -6.94 5.14
CA SER A 30 10.74 -8.11 5.63
C SER A 30 9.93 -9.40 5.51
N MET A 31 8.64 -9.38 5.86
CA MET A 31 7.76 -10.55 5.79
C MET A 31 7.55 -11.02 4.35
N MET A 32 7.49 -10.09 3.39
CA MET A 32 7.26 -10.39 1.97
C MET A 32 8.56 -10.62 1.18
N GLY A 33 9.73 -10.49 1.82
CA GLY A 33 11.04 -10.58 1.16
C GLY A 33 11.24 -9.51 0.09
N LYS A 34 10.80 -8.27 0.37
CA LYS A 34 10.90 -7.10 -0.52
C LYS A 34 11.79 -6.04 0.10
N GLU A 35 12.33 -5.17 -0.75
CA GLU A 35 13.21 -4.07 -0.32
C GLU A 35 12.47 -2.98 0.46
N ALA A 36 11.19 -2.74 0.12
CA ALA A 36 10.35 -1.72 0.74
C ALA A 36 8.86 -2.12 0.72
N ALA A 37 8.05 -1.42 1.51
CA ALA A 37 6.60 -1.46 1.51
C ALA A 37 6.06 -0.04 1.74
N MET A 38 4.78 0.18 1.45
CA MET A 38 4.12 1.48 1.64
C MET A 38 2.71 1.27 2.20
N LEU A 39 2.38 1.95 3.30
CA LEU A 39 1.03 1.98 3.84
C LEU A 39 0.15 2.86 2.95
N VAL A 40 -1.02 2.35 2.59
CA VAL A 40 -2.03 3.09 1.83
C VAL A 40 -3.38 3.03 2.52
N PRO A 41 -4.27 4.02 2.34
CA PRO A 41 -5.58 4.06 2.99
C PRO A 41 -6.51 2.90 2.64
N SER A 42 -6.34 2.26 1.47
CA SER A 42 -7.21 1.17 1.02
C SER A 42 -6.50 0.22 0.06
N GLY A 43 -7.03 -1.00 -0.06
CA GLY A 43 -6.56 -1.97 -1.05
C GLY A 43 -6.70 -1.46 -2.50
N THR A 44 -7.78 -0.73 -2.80
CA THR A 44 -7.98 -0.07 -4.10
C THR A 44 -6.86 0.91 -4.42
N MET A 45 -6.44 1.75 -3.46
CA MET A 45 -5.31 2.67 -3.68
C MET A 45 -4.00 1.90 -3.87
N GLY A 46 -3.79 0.80 -3.13
CA GLY A 46 -2.60 -0.04 -3.30
C GLY A 46 -2.50 -0.65 -4.69
N ASN A 47 -3.60 -1.21 -5.21
CA ASN A 47 -3.65 -1.75 -6.57
C ASN A 47 -3.50 -0.65 -7.63
N LEU A 48 -4.16 0.51 -7.45
CA LEU A 48 -4.04 1.64 -8.37
C LEU A 48 -2.59 2.18 -8.42
N ALA A 49 -1.94 2.35 -7.27
CA ALA A 49 -0.55 2.77 -7.19
C ALA A 49 0.38 1.76 -7.89
N ALA A 50 0.17 0.46 -7.68
CA ALA A 50 0.92 -0.59 -8.36
C ALA A 50 0.72 -0.52 -9.89
N MET A 51 -0.52 -0.38 -10.35
CA MET A 51 -0.84 -0.25 -11.78
C MET A 51 -0.17 0.96 -12.41
N LEU A 52 -0.25 2.14 -11.78
CA LEU A 52 0.39 3.36 -12.29
C LEU A 52 1.93 3.28 -12.27
N THR A 53 2.50 2.52 -11.34
CA THR A 53 3.96 2.31 -11.25
C THR A 53 4.45 1.37 -12.35
N TYR A 54 3.74 0.27 -12.62
CA TYR A 54 4.17 -0.75 -13.58
C TYR A 54 3.68 -0.51 -15.01
N CYS A 55 2.56 0.19 -15.20
CA CYS A 55 1.92 0.38 -16.50
C CYS A 55 1.92 1.87 -16.89
N ALA A 56 2.82 2.25 -17.79
CA ALA A 56 2.81 3.57 -18.38
C ALA A 56 1.57 3.79 -19.26
N ARG A 57 1.26 5.06 -19.55
CA ARG A 57 0.13 5.42 -20.41
C ARG A 57 0.23 4.71 -21.77
N GLY A 58 -0.82 3.96 -22.12
CA GLY A 58 -0.90 3.21 -23.38
C GLY A 58 -0.36 1.77 -23.29
N THR A 59 0.17 1.33 -22.15
CA THR A 59 0.51 -0.08 -21.92
C THR A 59 -0.72 -0.86 -21.43
N LYS A 60 -0.54 -2.18 -21.25
CA LYS A 60 -1.62 -3.10 -20.85
C LYS A 60 -1.16 -3.96 -19.68
N ALA A 61 -2.07 -4.27 -18.77
CA ALA A 61 -1.91 -5.30 -17.76
C ALA A 61 -2.89 -6.44 -18.05
N PHE A 62 -2.44 -7.68 -17.87
CA PHE A 62 -3.32 -8.85 -17.91
C PHE A 62 -3.82 -9.15 -16.51
N LEU A 63 -5.14 -9.28 -16.38
CA LEU A 63 -5.83 -9.52 -15.11
C LEU A 63 -6.80 -10.69 -15.29
N GLY A 64 -7.10 -11.39 -14.19
CA GLY A 64 -8.20 -12.35 -14.18
C GLY A 64 -9.53 -11.65 -14.43
N SER A 65 -10.44 -12.30 -15.16
CA SER A 65 -11.77 -11.73 -15.48
C SER A 65 -12.65 -11.44 -14.25
N GLN A 66 -12.30 -12.01 -13.10
CA GLN A 66 -12.95 -11.78 -11.80
C GLN A 66 -12.05 -11.05 -10.79
N ALA A 67 -10.90 -10.51 -11.22
CA ALA A 67 -10.01 -9.79 -10.32
C ALA A 67 -10.70 -8.55 -9.76
N HIS A 68 -10.52 -8.29 -8.45
CA HIS A 68 -11.15 -7.14 -7.79
C HIS A 68 -10.78 -5.80 -8.47
N THR A 69 -9.51 -5.67 -8.87
CA THR A 69 -8.96 -4.54 -9.65
C THR A 69 -9.67 -4.30 -10.98
N TYR A 70 -10.24 -5.33 -11.60
CA TYR A 70 -10.95 -5.20 -12.87
C TYR A 70 -12.46 -4.97 -12.69
N VAL A 71 -13.08 -5.64 -11.71
CA VAL A 71 -14.55 -5.68 -11.58
C VAL A 71 -15.10 -4.60 -10.66
N TYR A 72 -14.39 -4.29 -9.57
CA TYR A 72 -14.93 -3.50 -8.45
C TYR A 72 -14.13 -2.24 -8.11
N GLU A 73 -12.87 -2.17 -8.53
CA GLU A 73 -12.05 -0.99 -8.32
C GLU A 73 -12.32 0.00 -9.45
N ALA A 74 -12.82 1.16 -9.08
CA ALA A 74 -12.84 2.30 -9.98
C ALA A 74 -11.47 2.99 -9.90
N GLY A 75 -10.84 3.16 -11.06
CA GLY A 75 -9.76 4.13 -11.28
C GLY A 75 -10.35 5.47 -11.68
#